data_AF-A0AAN6TES0-F1
#
_entry.id   AF-A0AAN6TES0-F1
#
_cell.length_a   1.000
_cell.length_b   1.000
_cell.length_c   1.000
_cell.angle_alpha   90.00
_cell.angle_beta   90.00
_cell.angle_gamma   90.00
#
_symmetry.space_group_name_H-M   'P 1'
#
loop_
_entity.id
_entity.type
_entity.pdbx_description
1 polymer ?
#
loop_
_entity_poly.entity_id
_entity_poly.type
_entity_poly.pdbx_seq_one_letter_code
_entity_poly.pdbx_strand_id
1 'polypeptide(L)'
;MPATRKTAATAAHSLPAPATTAQPPSKKRKMDTAEQKYYAVRAGHKPGVYTSWAICQQQISGFKGAAFKYLADDAGLVKSFVSYEDALAFAEGRDPPSMAKAKPDRFYGVAVGRKPGVYTEWAKAQEAIVGWKGPKYKKFDTREAAEEFVRTYGAATSTLILSEADGEQQALEPPSKKQKQAEKPPPPRGNVLVVYTDGSSLGNGRSGASAGVGVYFGPNDPRNVSERLEGPVQTNQRAELTAILRALEKVDETQDIELRTDSKYSIQCVTEWYINWEKNGWMTNGGAVKNQDLVRAIRAKLEQREQKGGLTQFIWVKGHNNDAGNVAADHLAVEGARK
;
A
#
# COMPACT_ATOMS: atom_id res chain seq x y z
N MET A 1 -89.80 44.15 21.67
CA MET A 1 -90.51 44.60 20.45
C MET A 1 -89.53 44.57 19.27
N PRO A 2 -89.97 44.23 18.04
CA PRO A 2 -89.42 43.00 17.42
C PRO A 2 -88.98 43.11 15.93
N ALA A 3 -88.59 41.95 15.37
CA ALA A 3 -88.58 41.56 13.93
C ALA A 3 -87.47 42.17 13.03
N THR A 4 -86.90 41.52 12.00
CA THR A 4 -86.97 40.14 11.39
C THR A 4 -85.73 40.02 10.48
N ARG A 5 -84.89 38.96 10.40
CA ARG A 5 -85.04 37.50 10.16
C ARG A 5 -85.50 37.08 8.74
N LYS A 6 -84.58 36.44 7.98
CA LYS A 6 -84.73 35.33 6.99
C LYS A 6 -83.29 34.84 6.65
N THR A 7 -82.80 33.63 6.97
CA THR A 7 -83.09 32.26 6.45
C THR A 7 -82.87 32.15 4.92
N ALA A 8 -82.21 31.13 4.34
CA ALA A 8 -81.77 29.79 4.81
C ALA A 8 -80.46 29.36 4.03
N ALA A 9 -79.90 28.13 4.02
CA ALA A 9 -80.33 26.82 4.53
C ALA A 9 -79.14 25.83 4.82
N THR A 10 -79.46 24.53 4.85
CA THR A 10 -78.70 23.26 4.92
C THR A 10 -77.83 22.95 3.67
N ALA A 11 -76.91 21.97 3.60
CA ALA A 11 -76.80 20.67 4.29
C ALA A 11 -75.33 20.14 4.40
N ALA A 12 -75.14 18.89 4.86
CA ALA A 12 -73.86 18.31 5.29
C ALA A 12 -73.29 17.22 4.34
N HIS A 13 -72.17 16.61 4.80
CA HIS A 13 -71.59 15.27 4.50
C HIS A 13 -70.32 15.12 3.64
N SER A 14 -69.39 14.38 4.27
CA SER A 14 -68.43 13.38 3.77
C SER A 14 -67.33 13.68 2.74
N LEU A 15 -66.12 13.23 3.13
CA LEU A 15 -64.96 12.98 2.27
C LEU A 15 -65.25 11.90 1.21
N PRO A 16 -64.48 11.89 0.10
CA PRO A 16 -63.57 10.74 -0.07
C PRO A 16 -62.15 11.11 -0.54
N ALA A 17 -61.28 10.09 -0.55
CA ALA A 17 -59.85 10.14 -0.86
C ALA A 17 -59.52 10.41 -2.36
N PRO A 18 -58.27 10.81 -2.70
CA PRO A 18 -57.88 11.03 -4.09
C PRO A 18 -57.70 9.72 -4.86
N ALA A 19 -58.31 9.64 -6.05
CA ALA A 19 -58.14 8.54 -6.99
C ALA A 19 -57.06 8.85 -8.04
N THR A 20 -56.29 7.82 -8.41
CA THR A 20 -55.30 7.87 -9.49
C THR A 20 -55.97 7.59 -10.84
N THR A 21 -55.73 8.40 -11.87
CA THR A 21 -55.94 8.03 -13.29
C THR A 21 -54.90 8.69 -14.20
N ALA A 22 -54.58 8.01 -15.30
CA ALA A 22 -53.38 8.24 -16.12
C ALA A 22 -53.61 9.11 -17.38
N GLN A 23 -52.50 9.34 -18.11
CA GLN A 23 -52.30 10.21 -19.27
C GLN A 23 -53.11 9.84 -20.53
N PRO A 24 -53.10 10.72 -21.56
CA PRO A 24 -52.54 10.30 -22.86
C PRO A 24 -51.51 11.30 -23.48
N PRO A 25 -50.77 10.93 -24.57
CA PRO A 25 -49.38 11.39 -24.76
C PRO A 25 -49.04 12.20 -26.03
N SER A 26 -47.75 12.56 -26.15
CA SER A 26 -47.00 13.09 -27.31
C SER A 26 -47.15 14.62 -27.59
N LYS A 27 -46.14 15.37 -28.05
CA LYS A 27 -44.98 15.05 -28.92
C LYS A 27 -43.68 15.81 -28.54
N LYS A 28 -42.53 15.30 -28.98
CA LYS A 28 -41.17 15.85 -28.75
C LYS A 28 -40.98 17.27 -29.32
N ARG A 29 -40.36 18.16 -28.54
CA ARG A 29 -39.52 19.29 -29.01
C ARG A 29 -38.23 19.35 -28.19
N LYS A 30 -37.17 19.93 -28.77
CA LYS A 30 -35.78 19.90 -28.27
C LYS A 30 -35.60 20.58 -26.91
N MET A 31 -34.57 20.13 -26.19
CA MET A 31 -34.08 20.72 -24.94
C MET A 31 -33.70 22.19 -25.09
N ASP A 32 -34.06 22.98 -24.08
CA ASP A 32 -33.12 23.93 -23.47
C ASP A 32 -33.37 23.88 -21.96
N THR A 33 -32.59 23.09 -21.23
CA THR A 33 -32.86 22.77 -19.82
C THR A 33 -32.18 23.79 -18.92
N ALA A 34 -32.83 24.94 -18.73
CA ALA A 34 -32.39 25.93 -17.77
C ALA A 34 -32.40 25.32 -16.35
N GLU A 35 -31.23 25.29 -15.69
CA GLU A 35 -31.09 24.73 -14.34
C GLU A 35 -32.03 25.44 -13.35
N GLN A 36 -32.93 24.67 -12.72
CA GLN A 36 -33.80 25.19 -11.68
C GLN A 36 -32.97 25.47 -10.41
N LYS A 37 -33.02 26.72 -9.95
CA LYS A 37 -32.21 27.21 -8.82
C LYS A 37 -33.04 27.28 -7.54
N TYR A 38 -32.39 26.94 -6.42
CA TYR A 38 -32.96 26.97 -5.08
C TYR A 38 -32.11 27.82 -4.13
N TYR A 39 -32.76 28.45 -3.16
CA TYR A 39 -32.18 29.37 -2.18
C TYR A 39 -32.73 29.01 -0.81
N ALA A 40 -31.91 29.08 0.25
CA ALA A 40 -32.30 28.61 1.57
C ALA A 40 -32.00 29.64 2.67
N VAL A 41 -32.97 29.85 3.55
CA VAL A 41 -32.87 30.74 4.72
C VAL A 41 -32.97 29.89 5.97
N ARG A 42 -31.92 29.91 6.79
CA ARG A 42 -31.83 29.18 8.07
C ARG A 42 -32.23 30.06 9.26
N ALA A 43 -31.94 31.36 9.21
CA ALA A 43 -32.51 32.35 10.11
C ALA A 43 -32.86 33.63 9.33
N GLY A 44 -34.09 34.11 9.52
CA GLY A 44 -34.72 35.22 8.81
C GLY A 44 -36.20 35.29 9.19
N HIS A 45 -36.95 36.21 8.57
CA HIS A 45 -38.39 36.41 8.84
C HIS A 45 -39.24 35.15 8.63
N LYS A 46 -38.87 34.32 7.63
CA LYS A 46 -39.39 32.97 7.43
C LYS A 46 -38.23 32.06 6.99
N PRO A 47 -37.82 31.07 7.80
CA PRO A 47 -36.90 30.03 7.36
C PRO A 47 -37.55 29.11 6.32
N GLY A 48 -36.76 28.56 5.40
CA GLY A 48 -37.25 27.64 4.36
C GLY A 48 -36.49 27.74 3.04
N VAL A 49 -37.02 27.04 2.03
CA VAL A 49 -36.48 26.98 0.66
C VAL A 49 -37.32 27.81 -0.30
N TYR A 50 -36.66 28.56 -1.17
CA TYR A 50 -37.24 29.44 -2.17
C TYR A 50 -36.66 29.10 -3.55
N THR A 51 -37.48 29.18 -4.60
CA THR A 51 -37.04 29.04 -6.00
C THR A 51 -36.67 30.37 -6.66
N SER A 52 -36.81 31.48 -5.94
CA SER A 52 -36.54 32.85 -6.42
C SER A 52 -35.71 33.64 -5.41
N TRP A 53 -34.62 34.24 -5.88
CA TRP A 53 -33.75 35.11 -5.08
C TRP A 53 -34.51 36.31 -4.50
N ALA A 54 -35.41 36.93 -5.27
CA ALA A 54 -36.15 38.11 -4.82
C ALA A 54 -37.03 37.81 -3.58
N ILE A 55 -37.62 36.62 -3.51
CA ILE A 55 -38.43 36.18 -2.37
C ILE A 55 -37.53 35.83 -1.17
N CYS A 56 -36.40 35.17 -1.42
CA CYS A 56 -35.40 34.85 -0.41
C CYS A 56 -34.81 36.12 0.25
N GLN A 57 -34.44 37.13 -0.56
CA GLN A 57 -33.85 38.38 -0.11
C GLN A 57 -34.78 39.16 0.84
N GLN A 58 -36.09 39.12 0.59
CA GLN A 58 -37.09 39.72 1.48
C GLN A 58 -37.14 39.06 2.87
N GLN A 59 -36.74 37.80 3.01
CA GLN A 59 -36.74 37.11 4.31
C GLN A 59 -35.49 37.38 5.16
N ILE A 60 -34.41 37.89 4.56
CA ILE A 60 -33.13 38.17 5.25
C ILE A 60 -32.86 39.67 5.45
N SER A 61 -33.43 40.54 4.60
CA SER A 61 -33.22 41.99 4.67
C SER A 61 -33.77 42.58 5.97
N GLY A 62 -32.89 43.21 6.77
CA GLY A 62 -33.24 43.83 8.05
C GLY A 62 -33.28 42.88 9.26
N PHE A 63 -33.10 41.57 9.08
CA PHE A 63 -33.14 40.61 10.19
C PHE A 63 -31.78 40.49 10.91
N LYS A 64 -31.72 40.91 12.18
CA LYS A 64 -30.49 40.91 12.98
C LYS A 64 -30.10 39.48 13.37
N GLY A 65 -28.99 38.97 12.81
CA GLY A 65 -28.56 37.59 12.98
C GLY A 65 -29.06 36.63 11.88
N ALA A 66 -29.40 37.15 10.70
CA ALA A 66 -29.80 36.32 9.56
C ALA A 66 -28.72 35.30 9.19
N ALA A 67 -29.11 34.03 9.10
CA ALA A 67 -28.22 32.93 8.73
C ALA A 67 -28.65 32.39 7.36
N PHE A 68 -27.84 32.69 6.35
CA PHE A 68 -27.96 32.21 4.98
C PHE A 68 -26.54 31.84 4.52
N LYS A 69 -26.39 30.71 3.82
CA LYS A 69 -25.08 30.19 3.41
C LYS A 69 -25.06 30.00 1.91
N TYR A 70 -24.04 30.58 1.29
CA TYR A 70 -23.57 30.20 -0.03
C TYR A 70 -22.47 29.15 0.17
N LEU A 71 -22.40 28.16 -0.71
CA LEU A 71 -21.16 27.40 -0.89
C LEU A 71 -20.11 28.38 -1.47
N ALA A 72 -18.85 28.26 -1.09
CA ALA A 72 -17.78 29.06 -1.67
C ALA A 72 -16.86 28.15 -2.49
N ASP A 73 -16.48 28.61 -3.67
CA ASP A 73 -15.24 28.19 -4.33
C ASP A 73 -14.12 29.21 -3.99
N ASP A 74 -12.88 28.92 -4.40
CA ASP A 74 -11.71 29.79 -4.15
C ASP A 74 -11.80 31.19 -4.82
N ALA A 75 -12.85 31.46 -5.60
CA ALA A 75 -13.16 32.76 -6.20
C ALA A 75 -14.32 33.52 -5.50
N GLY A 76 -15.00 32.90 -4.54
CA GLY A 76 -15.92 33.57 -3.62
C GLY A 76 -17.29 33.98 -4.21
N LEU A 77 -17.82 33.29 -5.22
CA LEU A 77 -19.13 33.66 -5.80
C LEU A 77 -19.98 32.48 -6.29
N VAL A 78 -20.80 31.89 -5.40
CA VAL A 78 -21.88 30.94 -5.79
C VAL A 78 -23.26 31.52 -5.48
N LYS A 79 -24.22 31.34 -6.39
CA LYS A 79 -25.50 32.05 -6.37
C LYS A 79 -26.75 31.21 -6.05
N SER A 80 -26.67 29.88 -5.95
CA SER A 80 -27.85 29.02 -5.68
C SER A 80 -27.48 27.56 -5.40
N PHE A 81 -28.34 26.84 -4.69
CA PHE A 81 -28.37 25.36 -4.68
C PHE A 81 -29.00 24.83 -5.99
N VAL A 82 -28.51 23.68 -6.47
CA VAL A 82 -29.05 22.98 -7.66
C VAL A 82 -30.08 21.90 -7.27
N SER A 83 -30.06 21.44 -6.02
CA SER A 83 -31.06 20.52 -5.45
C SER A 83 -31.94 21.20 -4.40
N TYR A 84 -33.24 20.88 -4.41
CA TYR A 84 -34.18 21.29 -3.38
C TYR A 84 -33.87 20.66 -2.02
N GLU A 85 -33.43 19.40 -2.00
CA GLU A 85 -33.12 18.65 -0.77
C GLU A 85 -31.90 19.22 -0.05
N ASP A 86 -30.89 19.67 -0.80
CA ASP A 86 -29.71 20.34 -0.26
C ASP A 86 -30.06 21.70 0.37
N ALA A 87 -30.92 22.45 -0.30
CA ALA A 87 -31.45 23.72 0.19
C ALA A 87 -32.29 23.50 1.47
N LEU A 88 -33.10 22.44 1.51
CA LEU A 88 -33.94 22.10 2.65
C LEU A 88 -33.10 21.68 3.86
N ALA A 89 -32.13 20.78 3.66
CA ALA A 89 -31.18 20.38 4.70
C ALA A 89 -30.50 21.60 5.32
N PHE A 90 -30.00 22.55 4.50
CA PHE A 90 -29.39 23.76 5.02
C PHE A 90 -30.37 24.66 5.79
N ALA A 91 -31.60 24.85 5.29
CA ALA A 91 -32.63 25.65 5.97
C ALA A 91 -32.99 25.07 7.36
N GLU A 92 -33.02 23.74 7.48
CA GLU A 92 -33.22 22.99 8.72
C GLU A 92 -31.96 22.92 9.60
N GLY A 93 -30.84 23.48 9.14
CA GLY A 93 -29.58 23.50 9.87
C GLY A 93 -28.76 22.21 9.83
N ARG A 94 -29.15 21.26 8.98
CA ARG A 94 -28.40 20.04 8.63
C ARG A 94 -27.40 20.34 7.50
N ASP A 95 -26.33 19.56 7.39
CA ASP A 95 -25.41 19.71 6.26
C ASP A 95 -26.03 19.10 4.98
N PRO A 96 -25.92 19.76 3.81
CA PRO A 96 -26.48 19.28 2.55
C PRO A 96 -25.95 17.90 2.12
N PRO A 97 -26.81 16.97 1.67
CA PRO A 97 -26.40 15.70 1.08
C PRO A 97 -25.34 15.81 -0.02
N SER A 98 -25.32 16.87 -0.83
CA SER A 98 -24.25 17.09 -1.82
C SER A 98 -22.92 17.52 -1.22
N MET A 99 -22.90 18.20 -0.06
CA MET A 99 -21.64 18.46 0.67
C MET A 99 -21.07 17.17 1.29
N ALA A 100 -21.92 16.19 1.64
CA ALA A 100 -21.46 14.85 2.02
C ALA A 100 -20.80 14.06 0.86
N LYS A 101 -20.91 14.56 -0.38
CA LYS A 101 -20.17 14.08 -1.57
C LYS A 101 -19.18 15.12 -2.11
N ALA A 102 -18.60 15.96 -1.24
CA ALA A 102 -17.44 16.76 -1.62
C ALA A 102 -16.35 15.86 -2.23
N LYS A 103 -15.85 16.23 -3.42
CA LYS A 103 -14.72 15.51 -4.03
C LYS A 103 -13.52 15.63 -3.08
N PRO A 104 -12.75 14.55 -2.85
CA PRO A 104 -11.56 14.65 -2.01
C PRO A 104 -10.56 15.63 -2.62
N ASP A 105 -10.16 16.65 -1.86
CA ASP A 105 -9.14 17.62 -2.31
C ASP A 105 -7.79 16.94 -2.58
N ARG A 106 -7.56 15.75 -1.99
CA ARG A 106 -6.31 15.00 -2.07
C ARG A 106 -6.56 13.50 -2.03
N PHE A 107 -5.73 12.76 -2.76
CA PHE A 107 -5.68 11.31 -2.81
C PHE A 107 -4.31 10.81 -2.33
N TYR A 108 -4.30 9.69 -1.60
CA TYR A 108 -3.09 9.07 -1.06
C TYR A 108 -2.96 7.67 -1.66
N GLY A 109 -2.07 7.51 -2.63
CA GLY A 109 -1.74 6.20 -3.20
C GLY A 109 -0.75 5.47 -2.31
N VAL A 110 -1.13 4.35 -1.72
CA VAL A 110 -0.24 3.42 -1.01
C VAL A 110 0.05 2.26 -1.95
N ALA A 111 1.25 2.25 -2.53
CA ALA A 111 1.71 1.20 -3.44
C ALA A 111 2.30 0.00 -2.69
N VAL A 112 3.04 0.24 -1.60
CA VAL A 112 3.58 -0.81 -0.74
C VAL A 112 3.22 -0.50 0.71
N GLY A 113 2.53 -1.45 1.35
CA GLY A 113 2.02 -1.35 2.71
C GLY A 113 1.18 -2.58 3.07
N ARG A 114 0.60 -2.58 4.28
CA ARG A 114 -0.36 -3.59 4.78
C ARG A 114 -1.62 -3.69 3.92
N LYS A 115 -2.09 -2.56 3.38
CA LYS A 115 -3.26 -2.46 2.50
C LYS A 115 -2.97 -1.50 1.34
N PRO A 116 -2.37 -1.97 0.23
CA PRO A 116 -2.18 -1.15 -0.95
C PRO A 116 -3.52 -0.66 -1.53
N GLY A 117 -3.56 0.55 -2.07
CA GLY A 117 -4.78 1.18 -2.58
C GLY A 117 -4.72 2.70 -2.56
N VAL A 118 -5.79 3.34 -3.05
CA VAL A 118 -5.95 4.80 -3.03
C VAL A 118 -6.93 5.19 -1.93
N TYR A 119 -6.49 6.09 -1.06
CA TYR A 119 -7.26 6.60 0.07
C TYR A 119 -7.58 8.07 -0.13
N THR A 120 -8.73 8.51 0.37
CA THR A 120 -9.15 9.91 0.42
C THR A 120 -8.79 10.58 1.76
N GLU A 121 -8.43 9.78 2.77
CA GLU A 121 -8.08 10.21 4.12
C GLU A 121 -6.66 9.77 4.47
N TRP A 122 -5.86 10.67 5.04
CA TRP A 122 -4.51 10.34 5.49
C TRP A 122 -4.50 9.29 6.61
N ALA A 123 -5.46 9.32 7.54
CA ALA A 123 -5.52 8.37 8.66
C ALA A 123 -5.57 6.90 8.17
N LYS A 124 -6.45 6.61 7.20
CA LYS A 124 -6.59 5.28 6.58
C LYS A 124 -5.35 4.90 5.76
N ALA A 125 -4.76 5.85 5.04
CA ALA A 125 -3.48 5.63 4.35
C ALA A 125 -2.33 5.34 5.33
N GLN A 126 -2.33 5.99 6.49
CA GLN A 126 -1.32 5.83 7.54
C GLN A 126 -1.41 4.44 8.20
N GLU A 127 -2.61 3.97 8.55
CA GLU A 127 -2.84 2.59 9.02
C GLU A 127 -2.32 1.53 8.02
N ALA A 128 -2.43 1.82 6.73
CA ALA A 128 -1.94 0.95 5.66
C ALA A 128 -0.39 0.93 5.55
N ILE A 129 0.36 1.84 6.17
CA ILE A 129 1.83 1.89 6.09
C ILE A 129 2.55 1.72 7.45
N VAL A 130 1.88 2.03 8.57
CA VAL A 130 2.49 1.99 9.91
C VAL A 130 2.94 0.57 10.27
N GLY A 131 4.18 0.45 10.71
CA GLY A 131 4.81 -0.84 11.05
C GLY A 131 5.10 -1.74 9.84
N TRP A 132 4.97 -1.25 8.60
CA TRP A 132 5.44 -1.96 7.41
C TRP A 132 6.92 -1.64 7.12
N LYS A 133 7.71 -2.62 6.68
CA LYS A 133 9.13 -2.41 6.37
C LYS A 133 9.27 -1.92 4.92
N GLY A 134 9.64 -0.64 4.76
CA GLY A 134 9.79 0.00 3.45
C GLY A 134 8.47 0.30 2.74
N PRO A 135 7.54 1.06 3.36
CA PRO A 135 6.30 1.44 2.71
C PRO A 135 6.57 2.43 1.57
N LYS A 136 5.77 2.34 0.51
CA LYS A 136 5.87 3.22 -0.65
C LYS A 136 4.52 3.87 -0.90
N TYR A 137 4.43 5.16 -0.63
CA TYR A 137 3.19 5.94 -0.70
C TYR A 137 3.47 7.35 -1.22
N LYS A 138 2.46 8.00 -1.81
CA LYS A 138 2.55 9.38 -2.31
C LYS A 138 1.16 10.05 -2.30
N LYS A 139 1.14 11.37 -2.15
CA LYS A 139 -0.07 12.21 -2.26
C LYS A 139 -0.23 12.74 -3.69
N PHE A 140 -1.48 12.91 -4.12
CA PHE A 140 -1.87 13.33 -5.46
C PHE A 140 -3.10 14.23 -5.39
N ASP A 141 -3.24 15.10 -6.39
CA ASP A 141 -4.37 16.02 -6.52
C ASP A 141 -5.52 15.40 -7.35
N THR A 142 -5.26 14.27 -8.04
CA THR A 142 -6.26 13.48 -8.76
C THR A 142 -6.23 12.01 -8.35
N ARG A 143 -7.38 11.33 -8.50
CA ARG A 143 -7.53 9.92 -8.13
C ARG A 143 -6.74 9.02 -9.08
N GLU A 144 -6.80 9.34 -10.35
CA GLU A 144 -6.23 8.59 -11.47
C GLU A 144 -4.71 8.52 -11.35
N ALA A 145 -4.06 9.63 -10.95
CA ALA A 145 -2.61 9.66 -10.70
C ALA A 145 -2.21 8.85 -9.45
N ALA A 146 -3.07 8.79 -8.43
CA ALA A 146 -2.85 7.91 -7.28
C ALA A 146 -3.02 6.43 -7.65
N GLU A 147 -4.00 6.09 -8.48
CA GLU A 147 -4.23 4.72 -8.97
C GLU A 147 -3.09 4.27 -9.88
N GLU A 148 -2.60 5.14 -10.77
CA GLU A 148 -1.42 4.86 -11.60
C GLU A 148 -0.16 4.66 -10.75
N PHE A 149 0.04 5.43 -9.69
CA PHE A 149 1.15 5.21 -8.76
C PHE A 149 1.06 3.86 -8.04
N VAL A 150 -0.14 3.47 -7.57
CA VAL A 150 -0.38 2.16 -6.96
C VAL A 150 -0.18 1.03 -7.98
N ARG A 151 -0.59 1.22 -9.23
CA ARG A 151 -0.40 0.26 -10.34
C ARG A 151 1.06 0.11 -10.76
N THR A 152 1.80 1.22 -10.85
CA THR A 152 3.19 1.28 -11.33
C THR A 152 4.19 0.79 -10.28
N TYR A 153 3.89 1.01 -8.99
CA TYR A 153 4.83 0.73 -7.91
C TYR A 153 4.34 -0.28 -6.88
N GLY A 154 3.11 -0.78 -7.00
CA GLY A 154 2.56 -1.79 -6.11
C GLY A 154 2.91 -3.20 -6.56
N ALA A 155 2.86 -4.15 -5.62
CA ALA A 155 2.93 -5.56 -5.94
C ALA A 155 1.70 -5.98 -6.77
N ALA A 156 1.80 -7.07 -7.54
CA ALA A 156 0.75 -7.52 -8.48
C ALA A 156 -0.64 -7.71 -7.84
N THR A 157 -0.72 -7.94 -6.53
CA THR A 157 -1.96 -7.98 -5.72
C THR A 157 -2.75 -6.66 -5.77
N SER A 158 -2.05 -5.51 -5.84
CA SER A 158 -2.66 -4.16 -5.84
C SER A 158 -3.41 -3.87 -7.13
N THR A 159 -2.99 -4.46 -8.24
CA THR A 159 -3.59 -4.28 -9.57
C THR A 159 -4.93 -5.00 -9.69
N LEU A 160 -5.13 -6.12 -8.97
CA LEU A 160 -6.37 -6.90 -8.96
C LEU A 160 -7.47 -6.24 -8.08
N ILE A 161 -7.08 -5.58 -6.99
CA ILE A 161 -8.04 -4.91 -6.07
C ILE A 161 -8.74 -3.72 -6.74
N LEU A 162 -8.15 -3.15 -7.79
CA LEU A 162 -8.76 -2.04 -8.56
C LEU A 162 -9.78 -2.50 -9.62
N SER A 163 -9.90 -3.80 -9.91
CA SER A 163 -10.85 -4.33 -10.91
C SER A 163 -12.15 -4.90 -10.34
N GLU A 164 -12.30 -5.01 -9.02
CA GLU A 164 -13.42 -5.70 -8.35
C GLU A 164 -14.24 -4.76 -7.43
N ALA A 165 -14.39 -3.50 -7.83
CA ALA A 165 -15.12 -2.47 -7.08
C ALA A 165 -16.62 -2.39 -7.43
N ASP A 166 -17.28 -3.52 -7.64
CA ASP A 166 -18.75 -3.67 -7.73
C ASP A 166 -19.15 -5.09 -7.30
N GLY A 167 -19.72 -5.26 -6.10
CA GLY A 167 -20.32 -6.54 -5.66
C GLY A 167 -19.90 -7.05 -4.27
N GLU A 168 -20.78 -6.82 -3.30
CA GLU A 168 -21.04 -7.45 -1.99
C GLU A 168 -20.07 -8.42 -1.27
N GLN A 169 -20.24 -8.42 0.06
CA GLN A 169 -19.44 -9.16 1.04
C GLN A 169 -19.81 -10.66 1.07
N GLN A 170 -18.81 -11.54 0.96
CA GLN A 170 -18.89 -12.84 1.62
C GLN A 170 -17.52 -13.25 2.18
N ALA A 171 -17.47 -13.49 3.49
CA ALA A 171 -16.26 -13.90 4.17
C ALA A 171 -15.97 -15.38 3.86
N LEU A 172 -14.86 -15.65 3.19
CA LEU A 172 -14.29 -16.98 3.02
C LEU A 172 -12.80 -16.95 3.38
N GLU A 173 -12.35 -18.04 4.00
CA GLU A 173 -11.02 -18.19 4.60
C GLU A 173 -9.87 -18.07 3.57
N PRO A 174 -8.65 -17.68 3.99
CA PRO A 174 -7.57 -17.35 3.07
C PRO A 174 -7.17 -18.52 2.17
N PRO A 175 -7.29 -18.41 0.83
CA PRO A 175 -6.86 -19.46 -0.07
C PRO A 175 -5.34 -19.56 -0.06
N SER A 176 -4.84 -20.78 0.12
CA SER A 176 -3.41 -21.08 0.11
C SER A 176 -2.75 -20.64 -1.21
N LYS A 177 -1.54 -20.10 -1.07
CA LYS A 177 -0.62 -19.62 -2.13
C LYS A 177 -0.77 -20.37 -3.47
N LYS A 178 -1.28 -19.71 -4.51
CA LYS A 178 -0.81 -19.97 -5.88
C LYS A 178 0.39 -19.07 -6.17
N GLN A 179 1.57 -19.60 -5.85
CA GLN A 179 2.83 -19.02 -6.32
C GLN A 179 2.79 -18.97 -7.85
N LYS A 180 2.99 -17.78 -8.43
CA LYS A 180 3.40 -17.68 -9.82
C LYS A 180 4.76 -18.36 -9.89
N GLN A 181 4.83 -19.52 -10.52
CA GLN A 181 6.09 -20.25 -10.66
C GLN A 181 7.01 -19.41 -11.54
N ALA A 182 7.98 -18.75 -10.91
CA ALA A 182 9.33 -18.86 -11.45
C ALA A 182 9.61 -20.36 -11.54
N GLU A 183 10.13 -20.83 -12.69
CA GLU A 183 10.50 -22.23 -12.83
C GLU A 183 11.36 -22.61 -11.62
N LYS A 184 10.89 -23.58 -10.84
CA LYS A 184 11.72 -24.12 -9.78
C LYS A 184 12.99 -24.63 -10.47
N PRO A 185 14.20 -24.29 -9.97
CA PRO A 185 15.38 -24.99 -10.44
C PRO A 185 15.11 -26.50 -10.29
N PRO A 186 15.55 -27.33 -11.26
CA PRO A 186 15.22 -28.74 -11.28
C PRO A 186 15.54 -29.38 -9.93
N PRO A 187 14.73 -30.36 -9.46
CA PRO A 187 15.01 -31.01 -8.19
C PRO A 187 16.43 -31.61 -8.24
N PRO A 188 17.24 -31.41 -7.20
CA PRO A 188 18.64 -31.80 -7.24
C PRO A 188 18.80 -33.31 -7.44
N ARG A 189 19.81 -33.67 -8.22
CA ARG A 189 20.03 -35.03 -8.74
C ARG A 189 21.01 -35.79 -7.86
N GLY A 190 20.50 -36.37 -6.77
CA GLY A 190 21.25 -37.26 -5.90
C GLY A 190 21.58 -36.65 -4.53
N ASN A 191 22.75 -37.00 -3.99
CA ASN A 191 23.11 -36.72 -2.60
C ASN A 191 23.54 -35.25 -2.41
N VAL A 192 22.58 -34.39 -2.10
CA VAL A 192 22.78 -32.95 -1.89
C VAL A 192 23.72 -32.70 -0.72
N LEU A 193 24.78 -31.93 -0.95
CA LEU A 193 25.69 -31.52 0.12
C LEU A 193 25.13 -30.28 0.82
N VAL A 194 24.80 -30.43 2.11
CA VAL A 194 24.42 -29.30 2.96
C VAL A 194 25.70 -28.61 3.45
N VAL A 195 25.79 -27.30 3.28
CA VAL A 195 26.91 -26.47 3.72
C VAL A 195 26.37 -25.31 4.54
N TYR A 196 26.94 -25.08 5.72
CA TYR A 196 26.57 -23.96 6.59
C TYR A 196 27.61 -22.85 6.52
N THR A 197 27.17 -21.60 6.49
CA THR A 197 28.05 -20.42 6.42
C THR A 197 27.60 -19.34 7.38
N ASP A 198 28.55 -18.77 8.12
CA ASP A 198 28.33 -17.73 9.12
C ASP A 198 29.46 -16.68 9.06
N GLY A 199 29.15 -15.43 9.36
CA GLY A 199 30.12 -14.35 9.48
C GLY A 199 29.97 -13.61 10.80
N SER A 200 31.02 -13.64 11.63
CA SER A 200 31.03 -12.99 12.94
C SER A 200 31.86 -11.71 12.93
N SER A 201 31.52 -10.73 13.77
CA SER A 201 32.34 -9.51 13.93
C SER A 201 32.36 -8.96 15.36
N LEU A 202 33.56 -8.98 15.94
CA LEU A 202 33.88 -8.39 17.23
C LEU A 202 34.02 -6.87 17.07
N GLY A 203 33.24 -6.10 17.83
CA GLY A 203 33.30 -4.64 17.79
C GLY A 203 32.78 -3.99 16.50
N ASN A 204 31.88 -4.66 15.76
CA ASN A 204 31.32 -4.20 14.48
C ASN A 204 30.97 -2.69 14.48
N GLY A 205 31.47 -1.96 13.48
CA GLY A 205 31.26 -0.52 13.34
C GLY A 205 32.11 0.37 14.26
N ARG A 206 33.07 -0.18 15.01
CA ARG A 206 34.01 0.58 15.86
C ARG A 206 35.44 0.48 15.31
N SER A 207 36.31 1.39 15.77
CA SER A 207 37.76 1.24 15.56
C SER A 207 38.26 -0.03 16.25
N GLY A 208 39.19 -0.76 15.62
CA GLY A 208 39.68 -2.04 16.11
C GLY A 208 38.72 -3.22 15.93
N ALA A 209 37.66 -3.07 15.11
CA ALA A 209 36.80 -4.20 14.76
C ALA A 209 37.59 -5.34 14.10
N SER A 210 37.23 -6.58 14.42
CA SER A 210 37.80 -7.79 13.83
C SER A 210 36.66 -8.73 13.45
N ALA A 211 36.68 -9.26 12.23
CA ALA A 211 35.65 -10.12 11.70
C ALA A 211 36.23 -11.45 11.23
N GLY A 212 35.40 -12.49 11.21
CA GLY A 212 35.80 -13.86 10.94
C GLY A 212 34.76 -14.62 10.14
N VAL A 213 35.24 -15.60 9.40
CA VAL A 213 34.52 -16.30 8.34
C VAL A 213 34.45 -17.78 8.71
N GLY A 214 33.24 -18.28 8.89
CA GLY A 214 32.96 -19.67 9.23
C GLY A 214 32.26 -20.41 8.09
N VAL A 215 32.80 -21.56 7.69
CA VAL A 215 32.16 -22.49 6.75
C VAL A 215 32.23 -23.90 7.31
N TYR A 216 31.09 -24.59 7.38
CA TYR A 216 30.97 -25.92 7.95
C TYR A 216 30.30 -26.89 6.97
N PHE A 217 31.05 -27.91 6.56
CA PHE A 217 30.64 -29.02 5.70
C PHE A 217 30.28 -30.27 6.50
N GLY A 218 30.81 -30.41 7.72
CA GLY A 218 30.55 -31.55 8.60
C GLY A 218 31.65 -31.77 9.65
N PRO A 219 31.46 -32.70 10.59
CA PRO A 219 32.45 -32.99 11.62
C PRO A 219 33.77 -33.46 10.99
N ASN A 220 34.87 -32.81 11.35
CA ASN A 220 36.22 -33.10 10.84
C ASN A 220 36.39 -33.03 9.30
N ASP A 221 35.47 -32.38 8.56
CA ASP A 221 35.62 -32.20 7.12
C ASP A 221 36.79 -31.22 6.82
N PRO A 222 37.78 -31.61 6.00
CA PRO A 222 38.96 -30.78 5.72
C PRO A 222 38.66 -29.51 4.91
N ARG A 223 37.42 -29.34 4.43
CA ARG A 223 36.95 -28.12 3.75
C ARG A 223 36.41 -27.07 4.71
N ASN A 224 36.22 -27.40 6.00
CA ASN A 224 35.77 -26.44 7.01
C ASN A 224 36.72 -25.23 7.07
N VAL A 225 36.16 -24.03 7.16
CA VAL A 225 36.90 -22.76 7.16
C VAL A 225 36.65 -22.04 8.48
N SER A 226 37.74 -21.59 9.10
CA SER A 226 37.79 -20.70 10.26
C SER A 226 38.94 -19.72 10.02
N GLU A 227 38.64 -18.62 9.34
CA GLU A 227 39.65 -17.62 8.93
C GLU A 227 39.24 -16.21 9.37
N ARG A 228 40.25 -15.35 9.51
CA ARG A 228 40.04 -13.92 9.72
C ARG A 228 39.57 -13.28 8.42
N LEU A 229 38.60 -12.38 8.48
CA LEU A 229 38.19 -11.62 7.29
C LEU A 229 39.38 -10.79 6.79
N GLU A 230 39.73 -10.96 5.52
CA GLU A 230 40.84 -10.24 4.89
C GLU A 230 40.50 -8.76 4.60
N GLY A 231 41.53 -7.92 4.62
CA GLY A 231 41.44 -6.51 4.26
C GLY A 231 40.95 -5.57 5.39
N PRO A 232 40.88 -4.26 5.12
CA PRO A 232 40.64 -3.24 6.16
C PRO A 232 39.18 -3.12 6.61
N VAL A 233 38.21 -3.63 5.84
CA VAL A 233 36.76 -3.45 6.11
C VAL A 233 36.22 -4.60 6.96
N GLN A 234 36.32 -4.44 8.28
CA GLN A 234 35.94 -5.46 9.26
C GLN A 234 34.47 -5.27 9.70
N THR A 235 33.52 -5.96 9.04
CA THR A 235 32.08 -5.86 9.34
C THR A 235 31.36 -7.21 9.17
N ASN A 236 30.28 -7.44 9.94
CA ASN A 236 29.47 -8.67 9.83
C ASN A 236 29.04 -8.93 8.39
N GLN A 237 28.37 -7.96 7.75
CA GLN A 237 27.83 -8.11 6.40
C GLN A 237 28.88 -8.51 5.35
N ARG A 238 30.15 -8.14 5.56
CA ARG A 238 31.25 -8.52 4.68
C ARG A 238 31.72 -9.95 4.98
N ALA A 239 31.92 -10.30 6.25
CA ALA A 239 32.26 -11.66 6.67
C ALA A 239 31.23 -12.70 6.20
N GLU A 240 29.94 -12.38 6.33
CA GLU A 240 28.80 -13.22 5.92
C GLU A 240 28.80 -13.51 4.41
N LEU A 241 29.11 -12.49 3.59
CA LEU A 241 29.27 -12.67 2.14
C LEU A 241 30.54 -13.45 1.81
N THR A 242 31.65 -13.19 2.51
CA THR A 242 32.89 -13.96 2.33
C THR A 242 32.70 -15.43 2.71
N ALA A 243 31.88 -15.75 3.72
CA ALA A 243 31.57 -17.14 4.08
C ALA A 243 30.84 -17.89 2.96
N ILE A 244 29.86 -17.25 2.31
CA ILE A 244 29.21 -17.79 1.11
C ILE A 244 30.23 -17.99 -0.02
N LEU A 245 31.12 -17.00 -0.26
CA LEU A 245 32.14 -17.12 -1.30
C LEU A 245 33.11 -18.28 -1.03
N ARG A 246 33.61 -18.42 0.20
CA ARG A 246 34.49 -19.52 0.62
C ARG A 246 33.83 -20.89 0.50
N ALA A 247 32.53 -21.00 0.84
CA ALA A 247 31.78 -22.23 0.60
C ALA A 247 31.76 -22.58 -0.90
N LEU A 248 31.44 -21.60 -1.77
CA LEU A 248 31.39 -21.78 -3.22
C LEU A 248 32.77 -22.06 -3.86
N GLU A 249 33.87 -21.64 -3.24
CA GLU A 249 35.25 -21.94 -3.65
C GLU A 249 35.71 -23.36 -3.24
N LYS A 250 35.05 -23.99 -2.26
CA LYS A 250 35.43 -25.30 -1.68
C LYS A 250 34.56 -26.47 -2.16
N VAL A 251 33.40 -26.21 -2.75
CA VAL A 251 32.50 -27.21 -3.33
C VAL A 251 32.93 -27.61 -4.74
N ASP A 252 32.68 -28.86 -5.12
CA ASP A 252 32.80 -29.25 -6.53
C ASP A 252 31.73 -28.53 -7.36
N GLU A 253 32.12 -28.01 -8.53
CA GLU A 253 31.27 -27.13 -9.34
C GLU A 253 30.11 -27.86 -10.04
N THR A 254 30.12 -29.20 -10.07
CA THR A 254 29.03 -30.06 -10.59
C THR A 254 28.13 -30.62 -9.48
N GLN A 255 28.54 -30.54 -8.21
CA GLN A 255 27.80 -31.08 -7.08
C GLN A 255 26.64 -30.15 -6.68
N ASP A 256 25.44 -30.71 -6.54
CA ASP A 256 24.28 -29.98 -6.00
C ASP A 256 24.46 -29.69 -4.50
N ILE A 257 24.24 -28.43 -4.09
CA ILE A 257 24.39 -28.00 -2.69
C ILE A 257 23.16 -27.28 -2.13
N GLU A 258 22.96 -27.45 -0.83
CA GLU A 258 22.06 -26.64 0.00
C GLU A 258 22.90 -25.75 0.92
N LEU A 259 22.97 -24.45 0.61
CA LEU A 259 23.76 -23.48 1.37
C LEU A 259 22.87 -22.81 2.43
N ARG A 260 23.16 -23.10 3.70
CA ARG A 260 22.44 -22.61 4.88
C ARG A 260 23.18 -21.44 5.55
N THR A 261 22.47 -20.35 5.79
CA THR A 261 22.96 -19.17 6.51
C THR A 261 21.81 -18.45 7.19
N ASP A 262 22.04 -17.79 8.31
CA ASP A 262 21.04 -16.92 8.96
C ASP A 262 21.03 -15.48 8.41
N SER A 263 22.04 -15.11 7.61
CA SER A 263 22.13 -13.81 6.96
C SER A 263 21.16 -13.70 5.77
N LYS A 264 19.93 -13.28 6.07
CA LYS A 264 18.96 -12.84 5.03
C LYS A 264 19.56 -11.77 4.12
N TYR A 265 20.40 -10.89 4.66
CA TYR A 265 21.11 -9.88 3.87
C TYR A 265 21.94 -10.53 2.76
N SER A 266 22.77 -11.52 3.11
CA SER A 266 23.66 -12.17 2.15
C SER A 266 22.87 -12.94 1.09
N ILE A 267 21.83 -13.68 1.50
CA ILE A 267 20.91 -14.34 0.57
C ILE A 267 20.29 -13.31 -0.40
N GLN A 268 19.62 -12.28 0.12
CA GLN A 268 18.95 -11.29 -0.73
C GLN A 268 19.92 -10.53 -1.65
N CYS A 269 21.15 -10.25 -1.20
CA CYS A 269 22.19 -9.69 -2.04
C CYS A 269 22.43 -10.53 -3.31
N VAL A 270 22.53 -11.86 -3.19
CA VAL A 270 22.99 -12.75 -4.27
C VAL A 270 21.85 -13.45 -5.04
N THR A 271 20.60 -13.35 -4.55
CA THR A 271 19.40 -13.91 -5.21
C THR A 271 18.41 -12.87 -5.72
N GLU A 272 18.27 -11.71 -5.07
CA GLU A 272 17.23 -10.73 -5.37
C GLU A 272 17.80 -9.37 -5.83
N TRP A 273 18.72 -8.80 -5.04
CA TRP A 273 19.10 -7.39 -5.18
C TRP A 273 20.13 -7.16 -6.29
N TYR A 274 21.04 -8.11 -6.54
CA TYR A 274 22.02 -8.00 -7.62
C TYR A 274 21.37 -7.73 -8.99
N ILE A 275 20.18 -8.28 -9.25
CA ILE A 275 19.44 -8.11 -10.52
C ILE A 275 19.14 -6.62 -10.80
N ASN A 276 18.84 -5.84 -9.77
CA ASN A 276 18.56 -4.41 -9.90
C ASN A 276 19.83 -3.57 -9.79
N TRP A 277 20.82 -4.01 -9.00
CA TRP A 277 22.12 -3.36 -8.89
C TRP A 277 22.92 -3.43 -10.18
N GLU A 278 22.94 -4.59 -10.84
CA GLU A 278 23.60 -4.75 -12.14
C GLU A 278 23.00 -3.80 -13.19
N LYS A 279 21.67 -3.75 -13.29
CA LYS A 279 20.94 -2.86 -14.20
C LYS A 279 21.15 -1.36 -13.93
N ASN A 280 21.45 -0.98 -12.69
CA ASN A 280 21.58 0.43 -12.29
C ASN A 280 23.03 0.91 -12.07
N GLY A 281 24.03 0.13 -12.51
CA GLY A 281 25.44 0.48 -12.37
C GLY A 281 26.00 0.31 -10.95
N TRP A 282 25.41 -0.60 -10.17
CA TRP A 282 25.77 -0.93 -8.78
C TRP A 282 25.58 0.23 -7.80
N MET A 283 24.47 0.94 -7.94
CA MET A 283 24.11 2.13 -7.18
C MET A 283 22.90 1.93 -6.27
N THR A 284 22.86 2.71 -5.19
CA THR A 284 21.74 2.83 -4.26
C THR A 284 21.49 4.30 -3.95
N ASN A 285 20.40 4.61 -3.24
CA ASN A 285 20.15 5.96 -2.73
C ASN A 285 21.26 6.48 -1.78
N GLY A 286 22.09 5.58 -1.22
CA GLY A 286 23.25 5.92 -0.39
C GLY A 286 24.59 5.89 -1.14
N GLY A 287 24.58 5.95 -2.47
CA GLY A 287 25.77 5.79 -3.31
C GLY A 287 26.03 4.34 -3.72
N ALA A 288 27.28 4.02 -4.08
CA ALA A 288 27.67 2.70 -4.57
C ALA A 288 27.37 1.56 -3.56
N VAL A 289 27.00 0.39 -4.08
CA VAL A 289 26.74 -0.82 -3.28
C VAL A 289 28.02 -1.24 -2.55
N LYS A 290 28.04 -1.12 -1.22
CA LYS A 290 29.25 -1.26 -0.39
C LYS A 290 30.01 -2.58 -0.54
N ASN A 291 29.32 -3.69 -0.75
CA ASN A 291 29.89 -5.04 -0.88
C ASN A 291 29.77 -5.59 -2.30
N GLN A 292 29.71 -4.72 -3.32
CA GLN A 292 29.53 -5.13 -4.72
C GLN A 292 30.61 -6.09 -5.22
N ASP A 293 31.81 -5.99 -4.68
CA ASP A 293 32.96 -6.86 -4.98
C ASP A 293 32.67 -8.31 -4.62
N LEU A 294 32.20 -8.57 -3.40
CA LEU A 294 31.85 -9.92 -2.95
C LEU A 294 30.58 -10.43 -3.65
N VAL A 295 29.56 -9.59 -3.84
CA VAL A 295 28.33 -10.01 -4.52
C VAL A 295 28.64 -10.41 -5.97
N ARG A 296 29.49 -9.67 -6.69
CA ARG A 296 29.96 -10.04 -8.04
C ARG A 296 30.74 -11.35 -8.04
N ALA A 297 31.68 -11.54 -7.10
CA ALA A 297 32.46 -12.77 -7.00
C ALA A 297 31.57 -14.00 -6.73
N ILE A 298 30.59 -13.88 -5.83
CA ILE A 298 29.60 -14.92 -5.54
C ILE A 298 28.73 -15.21 -6.77
N ARG A 299 28.23 -14.18 -7.46
CA ARG A 299 27.43 -14.35 -8.68
C ARG A 299 28.19 -15.09 -9.78
N ALA A 300 29.44 -14.71 -10.05
CA ALA A 300 30.29 -15.40 -11.00
C ALA A 300 30.51 -16.88 -10.62
N LYS A 301 30.67 -17.19 -9.33
CA LYS A 301 30.77 -18.58 -8.85
C LYS A 301 29.47 -19.37 -9.00
N LEU A 302 28.32 -18.75 -8.74
CA LEU A 302 27.01 -19.39 -8.96
C LEU A 302 26.76 -19.70 -10.44
N GLU A 303 27.08 -18.75 -11.33
CA GLU A 303 26.96 -18.92 -12.79
C GLU A 303 27.93 -19.99 -13.33
N GLN A 304 29.17 -20.04 -12.81
CA GLN A 304 30.14 -21.10 -13.15
C GLN A 304 29.64 -22.50 -12.76
N ARG A 305 28.97 -22.62 -11.60
CA ARG A 305 28.37 -23.89 -11.14
C ARG A 305 27.16 -24.29 -11.99
N GLU A 306 26.27 -23.33 -12.29
CA GLU A 306 25.10 -23.55 -13.14
C GLU A 306 25.50 -24.00 -14.56
N GLN A 307 26.50 -23.36 -15.17
CA GLN A 307 27.07 -23.78 -16.46
C GLN A 307 27.65 -25.21 -16.46
N LYS A 308 28.14 -25.67 -15.30
CA LYS A 308 28.65 -27.04 -15.09
C LYS A 308 27.57 -28.01 -14.61
N GLY A 309 26.33 -27.56 -14.46
CA GLY A 309 25.17 -28.36 -14.07
C GLY A 309 25.03 -28.63 -12.58
N GLY A 310 25.82 -27.97 -11.73
CA GLY A 310 25.74 -28.04 -10.27
C GLY A 310 24.81 -26.97 -9.70
N LEU A 311 23.73 -27.39 -9.04
CA LEU A 311 22.72 -26.49 -8.49
C LEU A 311 23.15 -25.93 -7.13
N THR A 312 22.61 -24.76 -6.78
CA THR A 312 22.83 -24.13 -5.48
C THR A 312 21.52 -23.60 -4.92
N GLN A 313 21.03 -24.21 -3.85
CA GLN A 313 19.84 -23.77 -3.14
C GLN A 313 20.21 -23.02 -1.87
N PHE A 314 19.83 -21.75 -1.76
CA PHE A 314 19.99 -20.97 -0.53
C PHE A 314 18.82 -21.23 0.42
N ILE A 315 19.12 -21.61 1.66
CA ILE A 315 18.15 -21.84 2.72
C ILE A 315 18.46 -20.94 3.91
N TRP A 316 17.50 -20.09 4.26
CA TRP A 316 17.62 -19.27 5.47
C TRP A 316 17.33 -20.12 6.71
N VAL A 317 18.30 -20.19 7.62
CA VAL A 317 18.15 -20.78 8.95
C VAL A 317 18.01 -19.68 10.01
N LYS A 318 17.45 -20.00 11.17
CA LYS A 318 17.27 -19.00 12.24
C LYS A 318 18.57 -18.90 13.05
N GLY A 319 19.16 -17.71 13.10
CA GLY A 319 20.31 -17.39 13.94
C GLY A 319 20.07 -17.66 15.43
N HIS A 320 21.15 -18.04 16.13
CA HIS A 320 21.15 -18.43 17.54
C HIS A 320 20.06 -19.46 17.92
N ASN A 321 19.80 -20.42 17.03
CA ASN A 321 18.90 -21.55 17.24
C ASN A 321 19.69 -22.86 17.33
N ASN A 322 19.06 -23.95 17.81
CA ASN A 322 19.70 -25.26 18.02
C ASN A 322 20.00 -26.05 16.71
N ASP A 323 20.25 -25.37 15.59
CA ASP A 323 20.77 -26.04 14.38
C ASP A 323 22.28 -26.27 14.57
N ALA A 324 22.68 -27.52 14.77
CA ALA A 324 24.06 -27.88 15.05
C ALA A 324 25.05 -27.49 13.93
N GLY A 325 24.60 -27.40 12.68
CA GLY A 325 25.44 -26.95 11.57
C GLY A 325 25.65 -25.43 11.58
N ASN A 326 24.60 -24.66 11.88
CA ASN A 326 24.74 -23.21 12.03
C ASN A 326 25.57 -22.85 13.27
N VAL A 327 25.39 -23.57 14.39
CA VAL A 327 26.22 -23.38 15.59
C VAL A 327 27.69 -23.71 15.29
N ALA A 328 27.97 -24.77 14.54
CA ALA A 328 29.35 -25.07 14.14
C ALA A 328 29.95 -23.98 13.23
N ALA A 329 29.17 -23.41 12.30
CA ALA A 329 29.61 -22.29 11.46
C ALA A 329 29.89 -21.01 12.28
N ASP A 330 28.99 -20.62 13.19
CA ASP A 330 29.20 -19.48 14.12
C ASP A 330 30.45 -19.67 14.99
N HIS A 331 30.66 -20.87 15.55
CA HIS A 331 31.88 -21.17 16.31
C HIS A 331 33.15 -20.99 15.48
N LEU A 332 33.17 -21.42 14.21
CA LEU A 332 34.30 -21.22 13.29
C LEU A 332 34.48 -19.74 12.92
N ALA A 333 33.39 -18.99 12.72
CA ALA A 333 33.43 -17.56 12.42
C ALA A 333 33.95 -16.74 13.62
N VAL A 334 33.51 -17.06 14.83
CA VAL A 334 33.95 -16.44 16.10
C VAL A 334 35.41 -16.77 16.39
N GLU A 335 35.87 -17.98 16.10
CA GLU A 335 37.29 -18.35 16.19
C GLU A 335 38.13 -17.56 15.15
N GLY A 336 37.68 -17.52 13.89
CA GLY A 336 38.31 -16.75 12.82
C GLY A 336 38.45 -15.25 13.16
N ALA A 337 37.47 -14.66 13.83
CA ALA A 337 37.49 -13.23 14.21
C ALA A 337 38.52 -12.89 15.29
N ARG A 338 39.07 -13.90 15.99
CA ARG A 338 40.07 -13.78 17.05
C ARG A 338 41.51 -14.05 16.59
N LYS A 339 41.69 -14.42 15.33
CA LYS A 339 43.00 -14.58 14.68
C LYS A 339 43.58 -13.23 14.23
#